data_AF-A0A9N9MMU1-F1
#
_entry.id   AF-A0A9N9MMU1-F1
#
_cell.length_a   1.000
_cell.length_b   1.000
_cell.length_c   1.000
_cell.angle_alpha   90.00
_cell.angle_beta   90.00
_cell.angle_gamma   90.00
#
_symmetry.space_group_name_H-M   'P 1'
#
loop_
_entity.id
_entity.type
_entity.pdbx_description
1 polymer ?
#
loop_
_entity_poly.entity_id
_entity_poly.type
_entity_poly.pdbx_seq_one_letter_code
_entity_poly.pdbx_strand_id
1 'polypeptide(L)'
;MGLEELWILFGSRKNRRYIAAHDFANVSTDKCMGFRGFYAYTRCDSVSFLSGRGKKGAWKTWMTCESATKAFKFTSLPNDHIPCHIQALLEEFTSKLYSATSEHRKVDQLRKQLI
;
A
#
# COMPACT_ATOMS: atom_id res chain seq x y z
N MET A 1 -20.10 -13.81 -19.16
CA MET A 1 -19.19 -13.33 -20.21
C MET A 1 -18.37 -12.19 -19.60
N GLY A 2 -17.08 -12.42 -19.39
CA GLY A 2 -16.12 -11.44 -18.90
C GLY A 2 -14.81 -11.62 -19.65
N LEU A 3 -13.96 -10.60 -19.64
CA LEU A 3 -12.63 -10.66 -20.26
C LEU A 3 -11.73 -11.57 -19.40
N GLU A 4 -11.38 -12.76 -19.91
CA GLU A 4 -10.56 -13.75 -19.18
C GLU A 4 -9.09 -13.34 -19.08
N GLU A 5 -8.55 -12.78 -20.17
CA GLU A 5 -7.17 -12.31 -20.24
C GLU A 5 -7.09 -10.86 -20.70
N LEU A 6 -6.47 -10.03 -19.87
CA LEU A 6 -6.07 -8.67 -20.24
C LEU A 6 -4.55 -8.56 -20.20
N TRP A 7 -3.96 -8.11 -21.30
CA TRP A 7 -2.52 -7.90 -21.44
C TRP A 7 -2.23 -6.42 -21.75
N ILE A 8 -1.30 -5.81 -21.00
CA ILE A 8 -0.89 -4.42 -21.17
C ILE A 8 0.53 -4.41 -21.72
N LEU A 9 0.73 -3.83 -22.91
CA LEU A 9 2.06 -3.55 -23.43
C LEU A 9 2.65 -2.34 -22.70
N PHE A 10 3.76 -2.53 -21.99
CA PHE A 10 4.41 -1.49 -21.19
C PHE A 10 5.91 -1.42 -21.47
N GLY A 11 6.48 -0.21 -21.38
CA GLY A 11 7.92 0.04 -21.53
C GLY A 11 8.28 0.82 -22.80
N SER A 12 9.56 1.21 -22.92
CA SER A 12 10.06 2.03 -24.03
C SER A 12 10.99 1.23 -24.94
N ARG A 13 10.84 1.42 -26.26
CA ARG A 13 11.64 0.81 -27.35
C ARG A 13 12.05 -0.65 -27.08
N LYS A 14 13.29 -0.88 -26.64
CA LYS A 14 13.91 -2.21 -26.44
C LYS A 14 13.45 -2.92 -25.16
N ASN A 15 12.81 -2.23 -24.22
CA ASN A 15 12.32 -2.77 -22.95
C ASN A 15 10.79 -2.90 -22.92
N ARG A 16 10.16 -3.13 -24.08
CA ARG A 16 8.73 -3.43 -24.13
C ARG A 16 8.48 -4.84 -23.61
N ARG A 17 7.51 -4.97 -22.71
CA ARG A 17 7.04 -6.26 -22.20
C ARG A 17 5.52 -6.24 -22.09
N TYR A 18 4.91 -7.40 -22.23
CA TYR A 18 3.50 -7.58 -21.89
C TYR A 18 3.37 -7.84 -20.38
N ILE A 19 2.41 -7.18 -19.75
CA ILE A 19 2.05 -7.37 -18.35
C ILE A 19 0.64 -7.99 -18.34
N ALA A 20 0.51 -9.18 -17.77
CA ALA A 20 -0.78 -9.82 -17.53
C ALA A 20 -1.53 -9.05 -16.43
N ALA A 21 -2.50 -8.22 -16.81
CA ALA A 21 -3.33 -7.50 -15.85
C ALA A 21 -4.27 -8.46 -15.09
N HIS A 22 -4.66 -9.56 -15.73
CA HIS A 22 -5.50 -10.60 -15.13
C HIS A 22 -4.81 -11.35 -13.97
N ASP A 23 -3.47 -11.45 -13.94
CA ASP A 23 -2.75 -11.99 -12.79
C ASP A 23 -2.99 -11.17 -11.51
N PHE A 24 -3.21 -9.86 -11.66
CA PHE A 24 -3.55 -8.97 -10.56
C PHE A 24 -5.01 -9.08 -10.13
N ALA A 25 -5.89 -9.71 -10.91
CA ALA A 25 -7.28 -9.94 -10.53
C ALA A 25 -7.42 -10.91 -9.35
N ASN A 26 -6.37 -11.71 -9.06
CA ASN A 26 -6.29 -12.54 -7.85
C ASN A 26 -6.12 -11.70 -6.57
N VAL A 27 -5.76 -10.42 -6.68
CA VAL A 27 -5.79 -9.49 -5.54
C VAL A 27 -7.24 -9.17 -5.22
N SER A 28 -7.62 -9.28 -3.94
CA SER A 28 -9.01 -9.04 -3.54
C SER A 28 -9.51 -7.67 -4.02
N THR A 29 -10.79 -7.61 -4.44
CA THR A 29 -11.44 -6.38 -4.91
C THR A 29 -11.21 -5.20 -3.96
N ASP A 30 -11.23 -5.44 -2.65
CA ASP A 30 -10.98 -4.42 -1.64
C ASP A 30 -9.57 -3.81 -1.70
N LYS A 31 -8.54 -4.63 -1.97
CA LYS A 31 -7.18 -4.13 -2.14
C LYS A 31 -7.02 -3.37 -3.45
N CYS A 32 -7.69 -3.78 -4.52
CA CYS A 32 -7.74 -3.01 -5.76
C CYS A 32 -8.35 -1.62 -5.54
N MET A 33 -9.43 -1.53 -4.76
CA MET A 33 -10.08 -0.26 -4.41
C MET A 33 -9.19 0.65 -3.53
N GLY A 34 -8.29 0.07 -2.74
CA GLY A 34 -7.34 0.81 -1.90
C GLY A 34 -6.02 1.20 -2.59
N PHE A 35 -5.80 0.78 -3.84
CA PHE A 35 -4.47 0.86 -4.45
C PHE A 35 -3.94 2.30 -4.59
N ARG A 36 -4.82 3.27 -4.86
CA ARG A 36 -4.44 4.69 -4.97
C ARG A 36 -3.96 5.24 -3.64
N GLY A 37 -4.68 4.96 -2.56
CA GLY A 37 -4.32 5.34 -1.20
C GLY A 37 -3.01 4.69 -0.75
N PHE A 38 -2.82 3.40 -1.04
CA PHE A 38 -1.55 2.71 -0.81
C PHE A 38 -0.38 3.36 -1.58
N TYR A 39 -0.59 3.67 -2.86
CA TYR A 39 0.43 4.28 -3.71
C TYR A 39 0.82 5.68 -3.22
N ALA A 40 -0.17 6.51 -2.87
CA ALA A 40 0.06 7.83 -2.29
C ALA A 40 0.81 7.74 -0.96
N TYR A 41 0.40 6.82 -0.08
CA TYR A 41 1.00 6.67 1.25
C TYR A 41 2.44 6.14 1.22
N THR A 42 2.74 5.19 0.32
CA THR A 42 4.04 4.50 0.28
C THR A 42 5.06 5.12 -0.66
N ARG A 43 4.77 6.34 -1.13
CA ARG A 43 5.57 7.21 -2.00
C ARG A 43 5.13 7.21 -3.46
N CYS A 44 4.63 8.36 -3.89
CA CYS A 44 4.82 8.90 -5.23
C CYS A 44 6.22 9.55 -5.30
N ASP A 45 6.90 9.50 -6.44
CA ASP A 45 8.35 9.76 -6.59
C ASP A 45 8.84 11.17 -6.18
N SER A 46 7.96 12.06 -5.71
CA SER A 46 8.20 13.48 -5.41
C SER A 46 8.14 13.92 -3.93
N VAL A 47 7.74 13.05 -2.99
CA VAL A 47 7.68 13.41 -1.54
C VAL A 47 8.44 12.40 -0.65
N SER A 48 8.66 12.78 0.60
CA SER A 48 9.41 12.06 1.64
C SER A 48 9.14 10.55 1.65
N PHE A 49 10.20 9.78 1.87
CA PHE A 49 10.17 8.32 1.74
C PHE A 49 10.12 7.62 3.09
N LEU A 50 9.47 6.46 3.12
CA LEU A 50 9.59 5.53 4.24
C LEU A 50 11.03 4.98 4.23
N SER A 51 11.87 5.54 5.11
CA SER A 51 13.31 5.28 5.16
C SER A 51 13.63 3.78 5.24
N GLY A 52 14.49 3.29 4.34
CA GLY A 52 14.84 1.87 4.28
C GLY A 52 13.70 0.92 3.88
N ARG A 53 12.52 1.43 3.48
CA ARG A 53 11.35 0.61 3.12
C ARG A 53 10.92 0.87 1.68
N GLY A 54 11.12 -0.12 0.81
CA GLY A 54 10.68 -0.07 -0.59
C GLY A 54 9.23 -0.49 -0.79
N LYS A 55 8.65 -0.18 -1.97
CA LYS A 55 7.28 -0.57 -2.39
C LYS A 55 7.02 -2.07 -2.25
N LYS A 56 8.02 -2.93 -2.53
CA LYS A 56 7.90 -4.39 -2.36
C LYS A 56 7.72 -4.79 -0.89
N GLY A 57 8.40 -4.12 0.03
CA GLY A 57 8.24 -4.34 1.47
C GLY A 57 6.87 -3.88 1.95
N ALA A 58 6.48 -2.66 1.58
CA ALA A 58 5.16 -2.11 1.86
C ALA A 58 4.01 -3.00 1.34
N TRP A 59 4.14 -3.52 0.12
CA TRP A 59 3.15 -4.44 -0.45
C TRP A 59 3.01 -5.71 0.38
N LYS A 60 4.13 -6.34 0.75
CA LYS A 60 4.13 -7.53 1.63
C LYS A 60 3.48 -7.23 2.98
N THR A 61 3.80 -6.10 3.61
CA THR A 61 3.17 -5.67 4.87
C THR A 61 1.67 -5.47 4.70
N TRP A 62 1.21 -4.90 3.57
CA TRP A 62 -0.21 -4.73 3.34
C TRP A 62 -0.91 -6.07 3.13
N MET A 63 -0.27 -7.05 2.48
CA MET A 63 -0.85 -8.39 2.33
C MET A 63 -1.11 -9.06 3.69
N THR A 64 -0.33 -8.75 4.73
CA THR A 64 -0.51 -9.29 6.09
C THR A 64 -1.24 -8.35 7.05
N CYS A 65 -1.50 -7.11 6.65
CA CYS A 65 -2.19 -6.10 7.46
C CYS A 65 -3.54 -5.75 6.83
N GLU A 66 -4.55 -6.61 7.06
CA GLU A 66 -5.90 -6.41 6.49
C GLU A 66 -6.59 -5.14 6.99
N SER A 67 -6.30 -4.73 8.24
CA SER A 67 -6.85 -3.51 8.84
C SER A 67 -6.50 -2.25 8.02
N ALA A 68 -5.31 -2.23 7.40
CA ALA A 68 -4.87 -1.14 6.55
C ALA A 68 -5.70 -0.98 5.26
N THR A 69 -6.38 -2.04 4.80
CA THR A 69 -7.23 -1.97 3.60
C THR A 69 -8.35 -0.95 3.76
N LYS A 70 -8.94 -0.84 4.96
CA LYS A 70 -9.98 0.18 5.24
C LYS A 70 -9.41 1.60 5.08
N ALA A 71 -8.23 1.84 5.61
CA ALA A 71 -7.58 3.14 5.52
C ALA A 71 -7.21 3.49 4.07
N PHE A 72 -6.63 2.55 3.33
CA PHE A 72 -6.25 2.79 1.94
C PHE A 72 -7.45 2.96 1.00
N LYS A 73 -8.57 2.26 1.25
CA LYS A 73 -9.82 2.51 0.52
C LYS A 73 -10.34 3.92 0.80
N PHE A 74 -10.34 4.33 2.07
CA PHE A 74 -10.75 5.68 2.45
C PHE A 74 -9.90 6.73 1.74
N THR A 75 -8.57 6.64 1.85
CA THR A 75 -7.64 7.61 1.25
C THR A 75 -7.49 7.52 -0.27
N SER A 76 -8.11 6.53 -0.92
CA SER A 76 -8.20 6.44 -2.38
C SER A 76 -9.26 7.38 -2.97
N LEU A 77 -10.13 7.93 -2.11
CA LEU A 77 -11.17 8.88 -2.47
C LEU A 77 -10.78 10.30 -2.02
N PRO A 78 -11.31 11.35 -2.66
CA PRO A 78 -11.17 12.71 -2.14
C PRO A 78 -11.92 12.83 -0.81
N ASN A 79 -11.21 13.22 0.24
CA ASN A 79 -11.78 13.47 1.57
C ASN A 79 -11.22 14.77 2.11
N ASP A 80 -12.07 15.57 2.76
CA ASP A 80 -11.66 16.86 3.34
C ASP A 80 -10.80 16.71 4.60
N HIS A 81 -10.97 15.60 5.33
CA HIS A 81 -10.24 15.30 6.55
C HIS A 81 -10.04 13.79 6.70
N ILE A 82 -9.01 13.42 7.47
CA ILE A 82 -8.73 12.02 7.83
C ILE A 82 -9.18 11.82 9.29
N PRO A 83 -10.21 11.01 9.55
CA PRO A 83 -10.65 10.72 10.91
C PRO A 83 -9.58 10.02 11.75
N CYS A 84 -9.59 10.23 13.07
CA CYS A 84 -8.60 9.64 13.99
C CYS A 84 -8.49 8.11 13.88
N HIS A 85 -9.60 7.42 13.63
CA HIS A 85 -9.59 5.95 13.47
C HIS A 85 -8.89 5.51 12.16
N ILE A 86 -9.00 6.28 11.07
CA ILE A 86 -8.28 6.01 9.82
C ILE A 86 -6.79 6.28 10.00
N GLN A 87 -6.45 7.38 10.69
CA GLN A 87 -5.06 7.68 11.03
C GLN A 87 -4.43 6.56 11.87
N ALA A 88 -5.14 6.05 12.88
CA ALA A 88 -4.66 4.94 13.71
C ALA A 88 -4.34 3.66 12.90
N LEU A 89 -5.13 3.37 11.86
CA LEU A 89 -4.88 2.25 10.96
C LEU A 89 -3.63 2.47 10.09
N LEU A 90 -3.39 3.71 9.64
CA LEU A 90 -2.17 4.08 8.90
C LEU A 90 -0.93 4.00 9.80
N GLU A 91 -1.05 4.42 11.05
CA GLU A 91 0.01 4.28 12.06
C GLU A 91 0.34 2.82 12.34
N GLU A 92 -0.67 1.96 12.52
CA GLU A 92 -0.48 0.52 12.70
C GLU A 92 0.25 -0.10 11.50
N PHE A 93 -0.17 0.25 10.28
CA PHE A 93 0.50 -0.19 9.07
C PHE A 93 1.97 0.23 9.04
N THR A 94 2.26 1.48 9.38
CA THR A 94 3.64 1.99 9.44
C THR A 94 4.45 1.27 10.50
N SER A 95 3.90 1.02 11.68
CA SER A 95 4.61 0.26 12.71
C SER A 95 4.98 -1.14 12.21
N LYS A 96 4.03 -1.86 11.61
CA LYS A 96 4.27 -3.19 11.02
C LYS A 96 5.26 -3.16 9.86
N LEU A 97 5.31 -2.06 9.11
CA LEU A 97 6.26 -1.89 8.02
C LEU A 97 7.71 -1.80 8.54
N TYR A 98 7.92 -1.13 9.68
CA TYR A 98 9.25 -0.97 10.28
C TYR A 98 9.62 -2.10 11.24
N SER A 99 8.65 -2.75 11.87
CA SER A 99 8.88 -3.88 12.75
C SER A 99 7.73 -4.88 12.59
N ALA A 100 7.96 -5.91 11.78
CA ALA A 100 6.97 -6.94 11.49
C ALA A 100 6.54 -7.73 12.74
N THR A 101 7.36 -7.71 13.81
CA THR A 101 7.13 -8.39 15.08
C THR A 101 6.68 -7.46 16.21
N SER A 102 6.62 -6.14 16.00
CA SER A 102 6.20 -5.23 17.08
C SER A 102 4.70 -5.26 17.31
N GLU A 103 4.29 -5.34 18.58
CA GLU A 103 2.90 -5.19 19.00
C GLU A 103 2.45 -3.71 19.05
N HIS A 104 3.37 -2.78 18.82
CA HIS A 104 3.12 -1.34 18.87
C HIS A 104 2.23 -0.89 17.70
N ARG A 105 1.05 -0.35 18.03
CA ARG A 105 0.12 0.19 17.03
C ARG A 105 0.35 1.67 16.72
N LYS A 106 1.12 2.37 17.55
CA LYS A 106 1.45 3.79 17.36
C LYS A 106 2.90 3.95 16.96
N VAL A 107 3.14 4.81 15.97
CA VAL A 107 4.48 5.09 15.45
C VAL A 107 5.39 5.69 16.52
N ASP A 108 4.85 6.54 17.39
CA ASP A 108 5.63 7.19 18.46
C ASP A 108 6.18 6.20 19.50
N GLN A 109 5.44 5.12 19.77
CA GLN A 109 5.90 4.06 20.67
C GLN A 109 7.01 3.26 20.00
N LEU A 110 6.85 2.93 18.72
CA LEU A 110 7.86 2.20 17.96
C LEU A 110 9.16 3.02 17.81
N ARG A 111 9.07 4.34 17.63
CA ARG A 111 10.25 5.21 17.48
C ARG A 111 11.18 5.14 18.70
N LYS A 112 10.63 4.95 19.90
CA LYS A 112 11.42 4.82 21.15
C LYS A 112 12.25 3.54 21.21
N GLN A 113 11.96 2.54 20.37
CA GLN A 113 12.66 1.24 20.36
C GLN A 113 13.65 1.09 19.20
N LEU A 114 13.54 1.95 18.18
CA LEU A 114 14.38 1.91 16.99
C LEU A 114 15.59 2.86 17.06
N ILE A 115 15.76 3.57 18.19
CA ILE A 115 16.87 4.48 18.49
C ILE A 115 17.70 3.89 19.61
#